data_AF-A0A2D7X4T1-F1
#
_entry.id   AF-A0A2D7X4T1-F1
#
_cell.length_a   1.000
_cell.length_b   1.000
_cell.length_c   1.000
_cell.angle_alpha   90.00
_cell.angle_beta   90.00
_cell.angle_gamma   90.00
#
_symmetry.space_group_name_H-M   'P 1'
#
loop_
_entity.id
_entity.type
_entity.pdbx_description
1 polymer ?
#
loop_
_entity_poly.entity_id
_entity_poly.type
_entity_poly.pdbx_seq_one_letter_code
_entity_poly.pdbx_strand_id
1 'polypeptide(L)'
;MSLLTSLVGPATDLLDKFIEDKDQKAKLAHELATMADKHAQEIALAQIAVNKEEASSGSFFKGGWRPFIGWVCGIAFFYHFICQPVIIFIVAIIGLQMPSLPEFEMGTLLTVLGGMLGIGGLRTYEKQKGLTK
;
A
#
# COMPACT_ATOMS: atom_id res chain seq x y z
N MET A 1 -11.83 10.26 4.88
CA MET A 1 -12.43 10.96 6.03
C MET A 1 -13.59 10.12 6.54
N SER A 2 -13.32 9.37 7.61
CA SER A 2 -14.17 8.31 8.15
C SER A 2 -15.48 8.89 8.71
N LEU A 3 -16.54 8.07 8.73
CA LEU A 3 -17.86 8.34 9.34
C LEU A 3 -17.78 9.01 10.73
N LEU A 4 -16.68 8.81 11.44
CA LEU A 4 -16.35 9.48 12.70
C LEU A 4 -16.31 11.01 12.55
N THR A 5 -15.73 11.56 11.48
CA THR A 5 -15.69 13.01 11.22
C THR A 5 -17.10 13.59 10.96
N SER A 6 -18.00 12.81 10.34
CA SER A 6 -19.40 13.20 10.17
C SER A 6 -20.26 13.04 11.43
N LEU A 7 -19.83 12.18 12.36
CA LEU A 7 -20.46 12.01 13.68
C LEU A 7 -19.93 13.01 14.72
N VAL A 8 -18.75 13.58 14.49
CA VAL A 8 -18.17 14.63 15.35
C VAL A 8 -19.10 15.83 15.44
N GLY A 9 -19.62 16.34 14.31
CA GLY A 9 -20.50 17.52 14.28
C GLY A 9 -21.75 17.38 15.17
N PRO A 10 -22.59 16.34 14.94
CA PRO A 10 -23.77 16.07 15.77
C PRO A 10 -23.42 15.71 17.23
N ALA A 11 -22.27 15.07 17.48
CA ALA A 11 -21.81 14.79 18.83
C ALA A 11 -21.41 16.07 19.57
N THR A 12 -20.80 17.05 18.91
CA THR A 12 -20.52 18.38 19.49
C THR A 12 -21.78 19.16 19.84
N ASP A 13 -22.85 19.08 19.02
CA ASP A 13 -24.13 19.73 19.31
C ASP A 13 -24.86 19.10 20.52
N LEU A 14 -24.68 17.79 20.74
CA LEU A 14 -25.17 17.10 21.93
C LEU A 14 -24.31 17.39 23.17
N LEU A 15 -22.99 17.54 23.01
CA LEU A 15 -22.08 17.96 24.08
C LEU A 15 -22.35 19.40 24.53
N ASP A 16 -22.74 20.30 23.62
CA ASP A 16 -23.12 21.70 23.92
C ASP A 16 -24.34 21.84 24.84
N LYS A 17 -25.18 20.82 24.93
CA LYS A 17 -26.34 20.81 25.84
C LYS A 17 -26.05 20.28 27.24
N PHE A 18 -24.92 19.60 27.45
CA PHE A 18 -24.65 18.87 28.70
C PHE A 18 -23.34 19.23 29.39
N ILE A 19 -22.44 20.00 28.76
CA ILE A 19 -21.14 20.38 29.35
C ILE A 19 -20.93 21.89 29.22
N GLU A 20 -20.95 22.59 30.35
CA GLU A 20 -20.86 24.04 30.47
C GLU A 20 -19.40 24.57 30.42
N ASP A 21 -18.40 23.68 30.45
CA ASP A 21 -16.98 24.02 30.58
C ASP A 21 -16.22 24.01 29.22
N LYS A 22 -15.85 25.21 28.74
CA LYS A 22 -15.20 25.44 27.44
C LYS A 22 -13.84 24.74 27.31
N ASP A 23 -13.11 24.55 28.41
CA ASP A 23 -11.78 23.91 28.38
C ASP A 23 -11.85 22.39 28.18
N GLN A 24 -12.90 21.76 28.69
CA GLN A 24 -13.12 20.32 28.48
C GLN A 24 -13.59 20.03 27.04
N LYS A 25 -14.42 20.91 26.46
CA LYS A 25 -14.85 20.82 25.06
C LYS A 25 -13.68 20.92 24.08
N ALA A 26 -12.75 21.86 24.31
CA ALA A 26 -11.57 22.02 23.46
C ALA A 26 -10.65 20.79 23.52
N LYS A 27 -10.46 20.20 24.71
CA LYS A 27 -9.70 18.95 24.89
C LYS A 27 -10.38 17.76 24.22
N LEU A 28 -11.69 17.57 24.40
CA LEU A 28 -12.45 16.48 23.79
C LEU A 28 -12.52 16.60 22.26
N ALA A 29 -12.67 17.82 21.72
CA ALA A 29 -12.63 18.05 20.29
C ALA A 29 -11.25 17.76 19.69
N HIS A 30 -10.18 18.15 20.40
CA HIS A 30 -8.81 17.82 20.02
C HIS A 30 -8.55 16.30 20.10
N GLU A 31 -8.99 15.65 21.17
CA GLU A 31 -8.88 14.20 21.34
C GLU A 31 -9.65 13.45 20.25
N LEU A 32 -10.86 13.89 19.91
CA LEU A 32 -11.67 13.28 18.86
C LEU A 32 -11.08 13.50 17.46
N ALA A 33 -10.50 14.68 17.19
CA ALA A 33 -9.75 14.95 15.97
C ALA A 33 -8.49 14.07 15.88
N THR A 34 -7.78 13.89 17.00
CA THR A 34 -6.54 13.09 17.05
C THR A 34 -6.81 11.58 17.13
N MET A 35 -7.99 11.17 17.58
CA MET A 35 -8.39 9.76 17.73
C MET A 35 -8.40 9.03 16.38
N ALA A 36 -8.85 9.70 15.32
CA ALA A 36 -8.83 9.15 13.96
C ALA A 36 -7.39 8.85 13.49
N ASP A 37 -6.46 9.77 13.74
CA ASP A 37 -5.05 9.60 13.38
C ASP A 37 -4.37 8.55 14.26
N LYS A 38 -4.69 8.50 15.55
CA LYS A 38 -4.20 7.47 16.48
C LYS A 38 -4.66 6.08 16.06
N HIS A 39 -5.94 5.89 15.74
CA HIS A 39 -6.44 4.59 15.27
C HIS A 39 -5.83 4.19 13.93
N ALA A 40 -5.64 5.13 13.00
CA ALA A 40 -4.94 4.83 11.74
C ALA A 40 -3.49 4.38 11.98
N GLN A 41 -2.78 5.01 12.92
CA GLN A 41 -1.44 4.61 13.34
C GLN A 41 -1.43 3.25 14.05
N GLU A 42 -2.38 2.99 14.94
CA GLU A 42 -2.53 1.71 15.65
C GLU A 42 -2.78 0.55 14.68
N ILE A 43 -3.65 0.74 13.68
CA ILE A 43 -3.89 -0.26 12.63
C ILE A 43 -2.61 -0.52 11.83
N ALA A 44 -1.87 0.53 11.46
CA ALA A 44 -0.60 0.38 10.76
C ALA A 44 0.45 -0.37 11.61
N LEU A 45 0.53 -0.07 12.91
CA LEU A 45 1.42 -0.75 13.85
C LEU A 45 1.03 -2.21 14.05
N ALA A 46 -0.26 -2.52 14.15
CA ALA A 46 -0.76 -3.88 14.23
C ALA A 46 -0.41 -4.69 12.97
N GLN A 47 -0.56 -4.10 11.78
CA GLN A 47 -0.16 -4.75 10.53
C GLN A 47 1.35 -5.00 10.47
N ILE A 48 2.17 -4.08 10.98
CA ILE A 48 3.62 -4.25 11.07
C ILE A 48 3.97 -5.38 12.04
N ALA A 49 3.29 -5.49 13.18
CA ALA A 49 3.49 -6.56 14.15
C ALA A 49 3.17 -7.94 13.54
N VAL A 50 2.03 -8.06 12.86
CA VAL A 50 1.65 -9.27 12.13
C VAL A 50 2.70 -9.61 11.07
N ASN A 51 3.10 -8.66 10.24
CA ASN A 51 4.13 -8.88 9.22
C ASN A 51 5.47 -9.35 9.84
N LYS A 52 5.83 -8.82 11.03
CA LYS A 52 7.05 -9.20 11.74
C LYS A 52 6.96 -10.62 12.30
N GLU A 53 5.83 -11.00 12.86
CA GLU A 53 5.59 -12.36 13.37
C GLU A 53 5.52 -13.38 12.21
N GLU A 54 4.86 -13.03 11.11
CA GLU A 54 4.80 -13.85 9.90
C GLU A 54 6.19 -14.03 9.27
N ALA A 55 7.00 -12.96 9.20
CA ALA A 55 8.38 -13.02 8.72
C ALA A 55 9.31 -13.78 9.69
N SER A 56 9.04 -13.72 11.00
CA SER A 56 9.78 -14.47 12.03
C SER A 56 9.37 -15.95 12.07
N SER A 57 8.26 -16.34 11.45
CA SER A 57 7.84 -17.73 11.38
C SER A 57 8.81 -18.50 10.47
N GLY A 58 9.43 -19.56 10.98
CA GLY A 58 10.34 -20.42 10.19
C GLY A 58 9.67 -21.24 9.09
N SER A 59 8.42 -20.92 8.74
CA SER A 59 7.67 -21.60 7.69
C SER A 59 7.93 -20.94 6.34
N PHE A 60 8.59 -21.68 5.44
CA PHE A 60 8.84 -21.28 4.06
C PHE A 60 7.58 -20.84 3.30
N PHE A 61 6.40 -21.38 3.65
CA PHE A 61 5.14 -21.04 3.01
C PHE A 61 4.47 -19.79 3.60
N LYS A 62 4.63 -19.51 4.91
CA LYS A 62 3.97 -18.35 5.57
C LYS A 62 4.83 -17.09 5.53
N GLY A 63 6.13 -17.20 5.82
CA GLY A 63 7.06 -16.07 5.77
C GLY A 63 7.73 -15.88 4.41
N GLY A 64 7.84 -16.95 3.61
CA GLY A 64 8.64 -16.95 2.38
C GLY A 64 7.90 -16.57 1.10
N TRP A 65 6.56 -16.61 1.07
CA TRP A 65 5.80 -16.33 -0.16
C TRP A 65 5.96 -14.86 -0.61
N ARG A 66 6.00 -13.92 0.34
CA ARG A 66 6.10 -12.48 0.04
C ARG A 66 7.48 -12.11 -0.51
N PRO A 67 8.61 -12.57 0.09
CA PRO A 67 9.92 -12.49 -0.55
C PRO A 67 9.97 -13.20 -1.90
N PHE A 68 9.42 -14.40 -2.05
CA PHE A 68 9.47 -15.18 -3.29
C PHE A 68 8.88 -14.43 -4.49
N ILE A 69 7.67 -13.88 -4.34
CA ILE A 69 7.05 -13.09 -5.42
C ILE A 69 7.88 -11.83 -5.71
N GLY A 70 8.47 -11.20 -4.68
CA GLY A 70 9.40 -10.10 -4.83
C GLY A 70 10.63 -10.46 -5.68
N TRP A 71 11.25 -11.62 -5.43
CA TRP A 71 12.38 -12.12 -6.22
C TRP A 71 12.00 -12.42 -7.66
N VAL A 72 10.84 -13.04 -7.90
CA VAL A 72 10.33 -13.32 -9.25
C VAL A 72 10.09 -12.01 -10.01
N CYS A 73 9.43 -11.02 -9.39
CA CYS A 73 9.27 -9.70 -9.99
C CYS A 73 10.62 -9.01 -10.25
N GLY A 74 11.57 -9.09 -9.31
CA GLY A 74 12.90 -8.50 -9.46
C GLY A 74 13.70 -9.11 -10.62
N ILE A 75 13.66 -10.45 -10.77
CA ILE A 75 14.29 -11.15 -11.89
C ILE A 75 13.63 -10.78 -13.22
N ALA A 76 12.29 -10.66 -13.26
CA ALA A 76 11.57 -10.22 -14.45
C ALA A 76 11.98 -8.80 -14.89
N PHE A 77 12.09 -7.87 -13.94
CA PHE A 77 12.59 -6.52 -14.23
C PHE A 77 14.04 -6.51 -14.67
N PHE A 78 14.90 -7.32 -14.05
CA PHE A 78 16.30 -7.46 -14.46
C PHE A 78 16.40 -7.98 -15.90
N TYR A 79 15.62 -8.99 -16.26
CA TYR A 79 15.59 -9.51 -17.61
C TYR A 79 15.16 -8.45 -18.62
N HIS A 80 14.09 -7.72 -18.34
CA HIS A 80 13.53 -6.74 -19.27
C HIS A 80 14.41 -5.49 -19.42
N PHE A 81 14.91 -4.92 -18.33
CA PHE A 81 15.67 -3.66 -18.37
C PHE A 81 17.16 -3.82 -18.60
N ILE A 82 17.75 -4.97 -18.25
CA ILE A 82 19.20 -5.18 -18.33
C ILE A 82 19.53 -6.28 -19.33
N CYS A 83 18.98 -7.49 -19.19
CA CYS A 83 19.35 -8.59 -20.10
C CYS A 83 18.90 -8.34 -21.54
N GLN A 84 17.65 -7.94 -21.76
CA GLN A 84 17.10 -7.72 -23.10
C GLN A 84 17.90 -6.71 -23.92
N PRO A 85 18.21 -5.48 -23.43
CA PRO A 85 19.01 -4.52 -24.20
C PRO A 85 20.47 -4.99 -24.37
N VAL A 86 21.05 -5.68 -23.40
CA VAL A 86 22.41 -6.24 -23.53
C VAL A 86 22.47 -7.34 -24.59
N ILE A 87 21.47 -8.22 -24.65
CA ILE A 87 21.35 -9.25 -25.69
C ILE A 87 21.20 -8.60 -27.06
N ILE A 88 20.32 -7.61 -27.20
CA ILE A 88 20.14 -6.86 -28.45
C ILE A 88 21.46 -6.19 -28.88
N PHE A 89 22.18 -5.58 -27.94
CA PHE A 89 23.48 -4.95 -28.21
C PHE A 89 24.53 -5.95 -28.69
N ILE A 90 24.65 -7.09 -28.02
CA ILE A 90 25.58 -8.16 -28.40
C ILE A 90 25.22 -8.74 -29.78
N VAL A 91 23.93 -8.99 -30.04
CA VAL A 91 23.47 -9.52 -31.33
C VAL A 91 23.71 -8.51 -32.46
N ALA A 92 23.51 -7.21 -32.21
CA ALA A 92 23.82 -6.16 -33.16
C ALA A 92 25.33 -6.11 -33.51
N ILE A 93 26.21 -6.38 -32.54
CA ILE A 93 27.66 -6.48 -32.78
C ILE A 93 28.03 -7.72 -33.61
N ILE A 94 27.35 -8.84 -33.39
CA ILE A 94 27.65 -10.12 -34.07
C ILE A 94 26.97 -10.20 -35.46
N GLY A 95 26.02 -9.31 -35.76
CA GLY A 95 25.37 -9.23 -37.08
C GLY A 95 24.40 -10.38 -37.38
N LEU A 96 23.95 -11.11 -36.34
CA LEU A 96 22.98 -12.21 -36.47
C LEU A 96 21.56 -11.65 -36.58
N GLN A 97 20.72 -12.26 -37.42
CA GLN A 97 19.29 -11.95 -37.46
C GLN A 97 18.64 -12.37 -36.13
N MET A 98 18.06 -11.40 -35.43
CA MET A 98 17.35 -11.65 -34.18
C MET A 98 16.09 -12.50 -34.42
N PRO A 99 15.93 -13.65 -33.77
CA PRO A 99 14.59 -14.16 -33.49
C PRO A 99 13.88 -13.20 -32.53
N SER A 100 12.57 -13.05 -32.68
CA SER A 100 11.74 -12.21 -31.81
C SER A 100 11.95 -12.60 -30.35
N LEU A 101 12.50 -11.69 -29.55
CA LEU A 101 12.64 -11.91 -28.11
C LEU A 101 11.24 -12.03 -27.47
N PRO A 102 11.07 -12.87 -26.43
CA PRO A 102 9.82 -12.95 -25.69
C PRO A 102 9.42 -11.58 -25.14
N GLU A 103 8.28 -11.07 -25.59
CA GLU A 103 7.69 -9.83 -25.05
C GLU A 103 7.05 -10.13 -23.70
N PHE A 104 7.45 -9.36 -22.68
CA PHE A 104 6.88 -9.47 -21.34
C PHE A 104 5.76 -8.44 -21.15
N GLU A 105 4.63 -8.90 -20.63
CA GLU A 105 3.47 -8.05 -20.34
C GLU A 105 3.69 -7.19 -19.08
N MET A 106 4.30 -6.02 -19.26
CA MET A 106 4.65 -5.09 -18.17
C MET A 106 3.47 -4.65 -17.31
N GLY A 107 2.25 -4.59 -17.89
CA GLY A 107 1.04 -4.25 -17.15
C GLY A 107 0.70 -5.26 -16.04
N THR A 108 0.93 -6.55 -16.30
CA THR A 108 0.69 -7.61 -15.31
C THR A 108 1.73 -7.56 -14.18
N LEU A 109 2.99 -7.29 -14.52
CA LEU A 109 4.10 -7.20 -13.58
C LEU A 109 3.94 -6.01 -12.62
N LEU A 110 3.57 -4.83 -13.15
CA LEU A 110 3.30 -3.64 -12.35
C LEU A 110 2.07 -3.82 -11.45
N THR A 111 1.06 -4.57 -11.89
CA THR A 111 -0.11 -4.89 -11.07
C THR A 111 0.26 -5.77 -9.88
N VAL A 112 1.08 -6.80 -10.09
CA VAL A 112 1.57 -7.70 -9.03
C VAL A 112 2.49 -6.96 -8.06
N LEU A 113 3.44 -6.16 -8.58
CA LEU A 113 4.33 -5.34 -7.76
C LEU A 113 3.54 -4.31 -6.94
N GLY A 114 2.60 -3.59 -7.56
CA GLY A 114 1.74 -2.61 -6.90
C GLY A 114 0.87 -3.23 -5.81
N GLY A 115 0.36 -4.45 -6.05
CA GLY A 115 -0.34 -5.25 -5.05
C GLY A 115 0.54 -5.57 -3.83
N MET A 116 1.81 -5.93 -4.05
CA MET A 116 2.75 -6.26 -2.96
C MET A 116 3.23 -5.05 -2.14
N LEU A 117 3.44 -3.90 -2.79
CA LEU A 117 3.79 -2.65 -2.11
C LEU A 117 2.62 -2.01 -1.35
N GLY A 118 1.41 -2.60 -1.43
CA GLY A 118 0.22 -2.04 -0.79
C GLY A 118 -0.28 -0.75 -1.45
N ILE A 119 0.21 -0.45 -2.66
CA ILE A 119 -0.29 0.61 -3.56
C ILE A 119 -1.47 0.06 -4.37
N GLY A 120 -2.07 -1.05 -3.92
CA GLY A 120 -3.26 -1.65 -4.52
C GLY A 120 -4.38 -0.62 -4.52
N GLY A 121 -4.97 -0.40 -5.68
CA GLY A 121 -5.86 0.71 -6.01
C GLY A 121 -7.11 0.91 -5.14
N LEU A 122 -7.28 0.22 -4.02
CA LEU A 122 -8.37 0.44 -3.06
C LEU A 122 -8.43 1.88 -2.56
N ARG A 123 -7.28 2.49 -2.25
CA ARG A 123 -7.23 3.89 -1.78
C ARG A 123 -7.52 4.91 -2.88
N THR A 124 -7.12 4.61 -4.11
CA THR A 124 -7.41 5.43 -5.30
C THR A 124 -8.86 5.23 -5.78
N TYR A 125 -9.39 4.01 -5.63
CA TYR A 125 -10.77 3.63 -5.96
C TYR A 125 -11.76 4.25 -4.97
N GLU A 126 -11.43 4.28 -3.68
CA GLU A 126 -12.21 4.99 -2.65
C GLU A 126 -12.19 6.52 -2.88
N LYS A 127 -11.07 7.08 -3.35
CA LYS A 127 -10.99 8.49 -3.76
C LYS A 127 -11.75 8.78 -5.06
N GLN A 128 -11.67 7.91 -6.07
CA GLN A 128 -12.42 8.04 -7.32
C GLN A 128 -13.93 7.93 -7.11
N LYS A 129 -14.37 7.09 -6.17
CA LYS A 129 -15.78 6.97 -5.76
C LYS A 129 -16.26 8.09 -4.84
N GLY A 130 -15.40 9.06 -4.48
CA GLY A 130 -15.77 10.15 -3.57
C GLY A 130 -16.09 9.70 -2.14
N LEU A 131 -15.76 8.46 -1.78
CA LEU A 131 -15.96 7.90 -0.44
C LEU A 131 -14.90 8.38 0.55
N THR A 132 -13.80 8.95 0.04
CA THR A 132 -12.79 9.64 0.82
C THR A 132 -12.56 11.02 0.20
N LYS A 133 -13.14 12.06 0.81
CA LYS A 133 -12.53 13.39 0.76
C LYS A 133 -11.18 13.34 1.49
#